data_AF-A0A2P5X1I9-F1
#
_entry.id   AF-A0A2P5X1I9-F1
#
_cell.length_a   1.000
_cell.length_b   1.000
_cell.length_c   1.000
_cell.angle_alpha   90.00
_cell.angle_beta   90.00
_cell.angle_gamma   90.00
#
_symmetry.space_group_name_H-M   'P 1'
#
loop_
_entity.id
_entity.type
_entity.pdbx_description
1 polymer ?
#
loop_
_entity_poly.entity_id
_entity_poly.type
_entity_poly.pdbx_seq_one_letter_code
_entity_poly.pdbx_strand_id
1 'polypeptide(L)'
;MQPNFNKKLNLKSICFTNDAEFVDPNPGHSFKVVEQQVFGSSTIPSMSGFVEQALSMSKNLSEIVMKGFRPDSVPIYAALVKKFAVFD
;
A
#
# COMPACT_ATOMS: atom_id res chain seq x y z
N MET A 1 13.39 18.54 33.50
CA MET A 1 14.07 18.27 32.23
C MET A 1 13.01 18.11 31.15
N GLN A 2 12.88 19.08 30.24
CA GLN A 2 11.93 19.01 29.12
C GLN A 2 12.56 18.16 28.00
N PRO A 3 11.83 17.23 27.38
CA PRO A 3 12.37 16.49 26.23
C PRO A 3 12.44 17.41 25.01
N ASN A 4 13.64 17.47 24.43
CA ASN A 4 13.97 18.24 23.25
C ASN A 4 13.32 17.60 22.02
N PHE A 5 12.19 18.14 21.56
CA PHE A 5 11.39 17.64 20.42
C PHE A 5 11.97 18.04 19.04
N ASN A 6 13.29 18.20 18.92
CA ASN A 6 13.96 18.41 17.63
C ASN A 6 14.58 17.11 17.08
N LYS A 7 13.81 16.02 17.09
CA LYS A 7 14.05 14.90 16.18
C LYS A 7 13.19 15.16 14.97
N LYS A 8 13.77 15.68 13.88
CA LYS A 8 13.13 15.65 12.56
C LYS A 8 12.78 14.19 12.30
N LEU A 9 11.49 13.86 12.40
CA LEU A 9 11.00 12.51 12.15
C LEU A 9 11.28 12.27 10.67
N ASN A 10 12.34 11.51 10.38
CA ASN A 10 12.68 11.13 9.02
C ASN A 10 11.67 10.06 8.62
N LEU A 11 10.43 10.49 8.35
CA LEU A 11 9.38 9.63 7.84
C LEU A 11 9.85 9.18 6.46
N LYS A 12 10.41 7.96 6.39
CA LYS A 12 10.73 7.32 5.12
C LYS A 12 9.40 7.11 4.41
N SER A 13 9.08 7.97 3.46
CA SER A 13 7.92 7.79 2.59
C SER A 13 8.14 6.54 1.76
N ILE A 14 7.16 5.65 1.74
CA ILE A 14 7.13 4.49 0.86
C ILE A 14 6.24 4.89 -0.32
N CYS A 15 6.88 5.07 -1.47
CA CYS A 15 6.18 5.39 -2.72
C CYS A 15 5.83 4.11 -3.47
N PHE A 16 4.79 4.22 -4.30
CA PHE A 16 4.41 3.14 -5.20
C PHE A 16 5.54 2.76 -6.17
N THR A 17 5.69 1.46 -6.44
CA THR A 17 6.62 0.91 -7.43
C THR A 17 5.94 -0.22 -8.21
N ASN A 18 6.47 -0.59 -9.39
CA ASN A 18 5.85 -1.57 -10.29
C ASN A 18 6.62 -2.91 -10.36
N ASP A 19 7.47 -3.19 -9.39
CA ASP A 19 8.32 -4.37 -9.28
C ASP A 19 7.69 -5.42 -8.33
N ALA A 20 6.36 -5.56 -8.30
CA ALA A 20 5.71 -6.60 -7.52
C ALA A 20 6.15 -8.00 -7.97
N GLU A 21 6.42 -8.85 -6.99
CA GLU A 21 6.72 -10.27 -7.16
C GLU A 21 5.46 -11.11 -6.94
N PHE A 22 5.49 -12.38 -7.38
CA PHE A 22 4.40 -13.34 -7.15
C PHE A 22 4.45 -13.88 -5.72
N VAL A 23 4.08 -13.02 -4.78
CA VAL A 23 3.95 -13.33 -3.36
C VAL A 23 2.46 -13.29 -2.97
N ASP A 24 2.06 -14.10 -1.99
CA ASP A 24 0.70 -14.10 -1.44
C ASP A 24 0.67 -13.59 0.02
N PRO A 25 1.11 -12.34 0.29
CA PRO A 25 0.94 -11.75 1.60
C PRO A 25 -0.51 -11.29 1.77
N ASN A 26 -1.09 -11.58 2.92
CA ASN A 26 -2.42 -11.11 3.28
C ASN A 26 -2.32 -9.86 4.17
N PRO A 27 -2.56 -8.64 3.63
CA PRO A 27 -2.57 -7.40 4.43
C PRO A 27 -3.83 -7.23 5.27
N GLY A 28 -4.77 -8.18 5.21
CA GLY A 28 -6.07 -8.10 5.84
C GLY A 28 -7.10 -7.40 4.96
N HIS A 29 -8.34 -7.90 5.02
CA HIS A 29 -9.45 -7.44 4.19
C HIS A 29 -10.77 -7.27 4.98
N SER A 30 -10.69 -7.20 6.31
CA SER A 30 -11.87 -6.91 7.13
C SER A 30 -12.27 -5.45 6.99
N PHE A 31 -13.55 -5.12 7.22
CA PHE A 31 -14.04 -3.74 7.15
C PHE A 31 -13.22 -2.77 8.01
N LYS A 32 -12.86 -3.20 9.22
CA LYS A 32 -12.02 -2.41 10.14
C LYS A 32 -10.62 -2.14 9.57
N VAL A 33 -10.03 -3.13 8.89
CA VAL A 33 -8.71 -2.98 8.27
C VAL A 33 -8.78 -2.06 7.05
N VAL A 34 -9.79 -2.23 6.20
CA VAL A 34 -9.97 -1.38 5.01
C VAL A 34 -10.25 0.07 5.41
N GLU A 35 -11.08 0.31 6.43
CA GLU A 35 -11.30 1.64 6.99
C GLU A 35 -9.97 2.27 7.43
N GLN A 36 -9.16 1.54 8.19
CA GLN A 36 -7.84 2.02 8.58
C GLN A 36 -6.92 2.26 7.37
N GLN A 37 -6.94 1.41 6.34
CA GLN A 37 -6.10 1.57 5.15
C GLN A 37 -6.45 2.86 4.37
N VAL A 38 -7.74 3.16 4.24
CA VAL A 38 -8.24 4.33 3.50
C VAL A 38 -8.05 5.62 4.30
N PHE A 39 -8.38 5.61 5.59
CA PHE A 39 -8.47 6.82 6.42
C PHE A 39 -7.24 7.05 7.32
N GLY A 40 -6.42 6.02 7.54
CA GLY A 40 -5.28 6.08 8.46
C GLY A 40 -5.74 6.50 9.86
N SER A 41 -5.09 7.53 10.40
CA SER A 41 -5.41 8.12 11.71
C SER A 41 -6.37 9.33 11.62
N SER A 42 -6.95 9.60 10.44
CA SER A 42 -7.80 10.78 10.18
C SER A 42 -9.22 10.35 9.78
N THR A 43 -10.12 11.31 9.60
CA THR A 43 -11.45 11.12 9.00
C THR A 43 -11.49 11.46 7.50
N ILE A 44 -10.43 12.10 7.00
CA ILE A 44 -10.23 12.36 5.57
C ILE A 44 -9.49 11.16 4.97
N PRO A 45 -9.94 10.61 3.83
CA PRO A 45 -9.30 9.46 3.20
C PRO A 45 -7.93 9.87 2.62
N SER A 46 -6.88 9.85 3.45
CA SER A 46 -5.52 10.20 3.06
C SER A 46 -4.87 9.13 2.19
N MET A 47 -5.40 7.89 2.22
CA MET A 47 -4.81 6.69 1.62
C MET A 47 -3.40 6.36 2.17
N SER A 48 -2.93 7.05 3.21
CA SER A 48 -1.64 6.75 3.87
C SER A 48 -1.73 5.52 4.77
N GLY A 49 -2.94 5.10 5.12
CA GLY A 49 -3.23 4.01 6.03
C GLY A 49 -2.76 2.64 5.53
N PHE A 50 -2.62 2.42 4.21
CA PHE A 50 -2.10 1.17 3.65
C PHE A 50 -0.72 0.82 4.20
N VAL A 51 0.18 1.80 4.22
CA VAL A 51 1.53 1.65 4.76
C VAL A 51 1.50 1.56 6.29
N GLU A 52 0.73 2.42 6.94
CA GLU A 52 0.61 2.46 8.41
C GLU A 52 0.11 1.12 8.97
N GLN A 53 -0.94 0.57 8.37
CA GLN A 53 -1.54 -0.69 8.79
C GLN A 53 -0.61 -1.86 8.47
N ALA A 54 0.00 -1.91 7.29
CA ALA A 54 0.96 -2.96 6.93
C ALA A 54 2.21 -2.96 7.83
N LEU A 55 2.71 -1.77 8.20
CA LEU A 55 3.84 -1.62 9.14
C LEU A 55 3.53 -2.22 10.51
N SER A 56 2.28 -2.15 10.97
CA SER A 56 1.83 -2.74 12.23
C SER A 56 1.86 -4.27 12.21
N MET A 57 1.80 -4.89 11.02
CA MET A 57 1.88 -6.34 10.83
C MET A 57 3.32 -6.79 10.58
N SER A 58 4.03 -6.18 9.62
CA SER A 58 5.46 -6.40 9.39
C SER A 58 6.10 -5.32 8.52
N LYS A 59 7.39 -5.04 8.74
CA LYS A 59 8.15 -4.07 7.93
C LYS A 59 8.29 -4.45 6.45
N ASN A 60 8.30 -5.74 6.12
CA ASN A 60 8.38 -6.19 4.73
C ASN A 60 7.03 -5.96 4.02
N LEU A 61 5.93 -6.27 4.70
CA LEU A 61 4.59 -6.10 4.14
C LEU A 61 4.28 -4.66 3.74
N SER A 62 4.78 -3.67 4.48
CA SER A 62 4.59 -2.26 4.14
C SER A 62 5.22 -1.84 2.81
N GLU A 63 6.28 -2.53 2.38
CA GLU A 63 6.83 -2.33 1.03
C GLU A 63 5.98 -3.07 0.00
N ILE A 64 5.59 -4.32 0.28
CA ILE A 64 4.84 -5.16 -0.67
C ILE A 64 3.46 -4.57 -1.02
N VAL A 65 2.72 -4.03 -0.05
CA VAL A 65 1.39 -3.42 -0.32
C VAL A 65 1.45 -2.20 -1.25
N MET A 66 2.64 -1.60 -1.39
CA MET A 66 2.87 -0.46 -2.28
C MET A 66 3.49 -0.87 -3.62
N LYS A 67 3.53 -2.17 -3.95
CA LYS A 67 4.02 -2.67 -5.23
C LYS A 67 2.88 -3.13 -6.13
N GLY A 68 2.89 -2.67 -7.38
CA GLY A 68 2.00 -3.16 -8.44
C GLY A 68 2.73 -4.05 -9.44
N PHE A 69 1.98 -4.84 -10.19
CA PHE A 69 2.53 -5.64 -11.29
C PHE A 69 2.74 -4.78 -12.54
N ARG A 70 3.87 -5.00 -13.23
CA ARG A 70 4.02 -4.57 -14.62
C ARG A 70 3.04 -5.34 -15.52
N PRO A 71 2.57 -4.75 -16.63
CA PRO A 71 1.72 -5.46 -17.60
C PRO A 71 2.30 -6.79 -18.09
N ASP A 72 3.63 -6.85 -18.27
CA ASP A 72 4.34 -8.06 -18.72
C ASP A 72 4.33 -9.18 -17.66
N SER A 73 4.11 -8.84 -16.39
CA SER A 73 3.95 -9.81 -15.29
C SER A 73 2.53 -10.36 -15.22
N VAL A 74 1.55 -9.70 -15.84
CA VAL A 74 0.14 -10.14 -15.90
C VAL A 74 -0.36 -10.15 -17.36
N PRO A 75 0.28 -10.93 -18.25
CA PRO A 75 0.13 -10.78 -19.70
C PRO A 75 -1.30 -11.06 -20.19
N ILE A 76 -2.04 -11.92 -19.50
CA ILE A 76 -3.45 -12.21 -19.83
C ILE A 76 -4.32 -10.98 -19.58
N TYR A 77 -4.23 -10.35 -18.40
CA TYR A 77 -4.96 -9.12 -18.10
C TYR A 77 -4.55 -7.99 -19.05
N ALA A 78 -3.24 -7.86 -19.34
CA ALA A 78 -2.75 -6.88 -20.31
C ALA A 78 -3.32 -7.09 -21.73
N ALA A 79 -3.57 -8.34 -22.14
CA ALA A 79 -4.22 -8.65 -23.40
C ALA A 79 -5.74 -8.34 -23.37
N LEU A 80 -6.43 -8.69 -22.28
CA LEU A 80 -7.87 -8.46 -22.13
C LEU A 80 -8.23 -6.98 -22.13
N VAL A 81 -7.48 -6.15 -21.40
CA VAL A 81 -7.67 -4.68 -21.38
C VAL A 81 -7.53 -4.07 -22.79
N LYS A 82 -6.71 -4.66 -23.67
CA LYS A 82 -6.54 -4.18 -25.06
C LYS A 82 -7.65 -4.64 -26.01
N LYS A 83 -8.46 -5.63 -25.61
CA LYS A 83 -9.47 -6.27 -26.46
C LYS A 83 -10.90 -6.03 -26.00
N PHE A 84 -11.08 -5.66 -24.74
CA PHE A 84 -12.37 -5.47 -24.11
C PHE A 84 -12.35 -4.21 -23.24
N ALA A 85 -13.54 -3.66 -22.96
CA ALA A 85 -13.67 -2.57 -22.01
C ALA A 85 -13.40 -3.08 -20.59
N VAL A 86 -12.66 -2.29 -19.81
CA VAL A 86 -12.42 -2.50 -18.39
C VAL A 86 -12.94 -1.27 -17.66
N PHE A 87 -13.55 -1.51 -16.49
CA PHE A 87 -13.98 -0.47 -15.57
C PHE A 87 -12.93 -0.37 -14.47
N ASP A 88 -12.31 0.79 -14.37
CA ASP A 88 -11.35 1.15 -13.33
C ASP A 88 -12.04 1.76 -12.09
#